data_AF-A0ABD0Y835-F1
#
_entry.id   AF-A0ABD0Y835-F1
#
_cell.length_a   1.000
_cell.length_b   1.000
_cell.length_c   1.000
_cell.angle_alpha   90.00
_cell.angle_beta   90.00
_cell.angle_gamma   90.00
#
_symmetry.space_group_name_H-M   'P 1'
#
loop_
_entity.id
_entity.type
_entity.pdbx_description
1 polymer ?
#
loop_
_entity_poly.entity_id
_entity_poly.type
_entity_poly.pdbx_seq_one_letter_code
_entity_poly.pdbx_strand_id
1 'polypeptide(L)'
;MFECRRLKEFQHYEFWVSASTSVGEGMPSKKVSQSPISRVPARIASFSSQILGGEGSRILPDYSLIVSPLTQNSGGNYSCYAENVFGHDYVVYEIVVISVPQPPNLSVLGVTTDSIELQWKVTTEDSIYITGKVMHKYYPHVRPLTYISN
;
A
#
# COMPACT_ATOMS: atom_id res chain seq x y z
N MET A 1 1.30 16.08 18.19
CA MET A 1 0.00 15.69 18.76
C MET A 1 0.15 15.66 20.27
N PHE A 2 -0.75 16.31 21.02
CA PHE A 2 -0.69 16.36 22.49
C PHE A 2 -1.95 15.72 23.06
N GLU A 3 -1.81 14.88 24.08
CA GLU A 3 -2.90 14.12 24.72
C GLU A 3 -3.02 14.52 26.18
N CYS A 4 -4.16 15.09 26.58
CA CYS A 4 -4.48 15.39 27.97
C CYS A 4 -4.95 14.13 28.70
N ARG A 5 -4.21 13.69 29.72
CA ARG A 5 -4.48 12.45 30.48
C ARG A 5 -5.06 12.75 31.87
N ARG A 6 -5.67 11.73 32.50
CA ARG A 6 -6.22 11.77 33.88
C ARG A 6 -7.33 12.81 34.11
N LEU A 7 -8.13 13.07 33.08
CA LEU A 7 -9.32 13.90 33.23
C LEU A 7 -10.44 13.12 33.93
N LYS A 8 -11.27 13.82 34.72
CA LYS A 8 -12.43 13.22 35.39
C LYS A 8 -13.58 13.07 34.40
N GLU A 9 -14.29 11.95 34.48
CA GLU A 9 -15.47 11.71 33.67
C GLU A 9 -16.59 12.72 33.99
N PHE A 10 -17.35 13.12 32.97
CA PHE A 10 -18.44 14.10 33.00
C PHE A 10 -18.04 15.52 33.46
N GLN A 11 -16.80 15.70 33.88
CA GLN A 11 -16.27 16.99 34.29
C GLN A 11 -16.07 17.86 33.05
N HIS A 12 -16.61 19.07 33.12
CA HIS A 12 -16.44 20.05 32.07
C HIS A 12 -15.02 20.64 32.10
N TYR A 13 -14.31 20.59 30.97
CA TYR A 13 -13.00 21.21 30.81
C TYR A 13 -13.00 22.22 29.67
N GLU A 14 -12.24 23.28 29.83
CA GLU A 14 -11.94 24.25 28.79
C GLU A 14 -10.44 24.18 28.46
N PHE A 15 -10.11 24.16 27.16
CA PHE A 15 -8.74 24.10 26.67
C PHE A 15 -8.44 25.31 25.79
N TRP A 16 -7.28 25.92 25.99
CA TRP A 16 -6.71 26.96 25.13
C TRP A 16 -5.19 26.86 25.15
N VAL A 17 -4.54 27.43 24.15
CA VAL A 17 -3.08 27.44 24.01
C VAL A 17 -2.57 28.84 23.74
N SER A 18 -1.40 29.17 24.27
CA SER A 18 -0.63 30.38 24.01
C SER A 18 0.79 29.97 23.61
N ALA A 19 1.50 30.86 22.90
CA ALA A 19 2.89 30.64 22.52
C ALA A 19 3.80 31.60 23.29
N SER A 20 4.95 31.13 23.77
CA SER A 20 5.90 31.94 24.54
C SER A 20 7.24 32.08 23.84
N THR A 21 7.86 33.25 23.99
CA THR A 21 9.23 33.56 23.57
C THR A 21 10.07 33.96 24.80
N SER A 22 11.37 34.20 24.61
CA SER A 22 12.25 34.71 25.67
C SER A 22 11.86 36.09 26.21
N VAL A 23 11.01 36.84 25.50
CA VAL A 23 10.52 38.17 25.91
C VAL A 23 9.19 38.08 26.66
N GLY A 24 8.40 37.01 26.45
CA GLY A 24 7.10 36.82 27.12
C GLY A 24 6.15 35.86 26.41
N GLU A 25 4.98 35.66 27.03
CA GLU A 25 3.87 34.84 26.53
C GLU A 25 2.90 35.66 25.67
N GLY A 26 2.52 35.11 24.52
CA GLY A 26 1.58 35.71 23.57
C GLY A 26 0.12 35.48 23.96
N MET A 27 -0.80 36.02 23.16
CA MET A 27 -2.24 35.90 23.42
C MET A 27 -2.73 34.44 23.34
N PRO A 28 -3.66 34.03 24.21
CA PRO A 28 -4.24 32.70 24.17
C PRO A 28 -5.21 32.52 23.01
N SER A 29 -5.36 31.28 22.57
CA SER A 29 -6.34 30.87 21.57
C SER A 29 -7.77 31.00 22.11
N LYS A 30 -8.75 30.85 21.20
CA LYS A 30 -10.14 30.63 21.62
C LYS A 30 -10.23 29.36 22.45
N LYS A 31 -11.05 29.41 23.51
CA LYS A 31 -11.34 28.27 24.36
C LYS A 31 -12.21 27.26 23.62
N VAL A 32 -11.86 25.99 23.77
CA VAL A 32 -12.68 24.85 23.35
C VAL A 32 -13.15 24.12 24.60
N SER A 33 -14.44 23.79 24.64
CA SER A 33 -15.07 23.19 25.80
C SER A 33 -15.43 21.73 25.52
N GLN A 34 -15.06 20.83 26.44
CA GLN A 34 -15.31 19.40 26.31
C GLN A 34 -15.45 18.72 27.68
N SER A 35 -16.40 17.80 27.80
CA SER A 35 -16.48 16.87 28.93
C SER A 35 -15.99 15.48 28.49
N PRO A 36 -14.99 14.88 29.16
CA PRO A 36 -14.60 13.49 28.96
C PRO A 36 -15.75 12.58 29.35
N ILE A 37 -16.04 11.60 28.51
CA ILE A 37 -17.06 10.58 28.76
C ILE A 37 -16.34 9.23 28.88
N SER A 38 -16.87 8.27 29.66
CA SER A 38 -16.46 6.86 29.60
C SER A 38 -16.93 6.29 28.27
N ARG A 39 -16.21 6.67 27.24
CA ARG A 39 -16.29 6.05 25.93
C ARG A 39 -14.88 5.56 25.68
N VAL A 40 -14.67 4.25 25.81
CA VAL A 40 -13.53 3.61 25.16
C VAL A 40 -13.88 3.67 23.68
N PRO A 41 -13.28 4.57 22.87
CA PRO A 41 -13.54 4.52 21.43
C PRO A 41 -13.15 3.11 20.98
N ALA A 42 -14.03 2.45 20.23
CA ALA A 42 -13.64 1.27 19.47
C ALA A 42 -12.54 1.76 18.51
N ARG A 43 -11.29 1.62 18.93
CA ARG A 43 -10.13 1.91 18.09
C ARG A 43 -9.62 0.58 17.65
N ILE A 44 -9.47 0.42 16.34
CA ILE A 44 -8.84 -0.74 15.75
C ILE A 44 -7.37 -0.73 16.21
N ALA A 45 -7.09 -1.45 17.29
CA ALA A 45 -5.73 -1.67 17.78
C ALA A 45 -5.04 -2.80 17.02
N SER A 46 -5.82 -3.68 16.38
CA SER A 46 -5.36 -4.76 15.52
C SER A 46 -6.51 -5.35 14.68
N PHE A 47 -6.20 -6.19 13.69
CA PHE A 47 -7.19 -6.84 12.84
C PHE A 47 -8.11 -7.73 13.69
N SER A 48 -9.42 -7.52 13.59
CA SER A 48 -10.38 -8.32 14.34
C SER A 48 -10.50 -9.74 13.80
N SER A 49 -11.18 -10.59 14.57
CA SER A 49 -11.42 -12.01 14.26
C SER A 49 -12.25 -12.25 12.99
N GLN A 50 -12.89 -11.22 12.43
CA GLN A 50 -13.67 -11.31 11.22
C GLN A 50 -13.01 -10.48 10.12
N ILE A 51 -12.24 -11.18 9.29
CA ILE A 51 -11.73 -10.64 8.04
C ILE A 51 -12.59 -11.24 6.94
N LEU A 52 -13.30 -10.38 6.19
CA LEU A 52 -13.93 -10.77 4.93
C LEU A 52 -12.82 -10.81 3.87
N GLY A 53 -12.02 -11.88 3.94
CA GLY A 53 -10.86 -12.09 3.08
C GLY A 53 -11.19 -13.04 1.94
N GLY A 54 -10.41 -12.93 0.86
CA GLY A 54 -10.44 -13.89 -0.25
C GLY A 54 -9.94 -15.27 0.16
N GLU A 55 -10.02 -16.21 -0.78
CA GLU A 55 -9.54 -17.58 -0.61
C GLU A 55 -8.09 -17.62 -0.06
N GLY A 56 -7.83 -18.49 0.91
CA GLY A 56 -6.50 -18.64 1.53
C GLY A 56 -6.16 -17.66 2.67
N SER A 57 -7.15 -16.93 3.20
CA SER A 57 -6.96 -16.05 4.36
C SER A 57 -6.85 -16.82 5.69
N ARG A 58 -5.87 -16.49 6.52
CA ARG A 58 -5.68 -17.03 7.88
C ARG A 58 -5.25 -15.94 8.85
N ILE A 59 -5.92 -15.88 10.00
CA ILE A 59 -5.57 -14.97 11.10
C ILE A 59 -4.63 -15.67 12.08
N LEU A 60 -3.56 -15.01 12.48
CA LEU A 60 -2.60 -15.47 13.47
C LEU A 60 -2.99 -15.04 14.90
N PRO A 61 -2.43 -15.65 15.96
CA PRO A 61 -2.70 -15.27 17.35
C PRO A 61 -2.28 -13.84 17.73
N ASP A 62 -1.35 -13.26 16.98
CA ASP A 62 -0.94 -11.85 17.10
C ASP A 62 -1.85 -10.90 16.30
N TYR A 63 -2.95 -11.42 15.75
CA TYR A 63 -3.93 -10.75 14.91
C TYR A 63 -3.40 -10.33 13.54
N SER A 64 -2.27 -10.86 13.08
CA SER A 64 -1.80 -10.65 11.71
C SER A 64 -2.63 -11.48 10.71
N LEU A 65 -2.96 -10.89 9.55
CA LEU A 65 -3.57 -11.60 8.42
C LEU A 65 -2.50 -12.13 7.47
N ILE A 66 -2.57 -13.43 7.15
CA ILE A 66 -1.82 -14.05 6.07
C ILE A 66 -2.78 -14.46 4.95
N VAL A 67 -2.45 -14.10 3.71
CA VAL A 67 -3.16 -14.55 2.50
C VAL A 67 -2.16 -15.35 1.66
N SER A 68 -2.34 -16.67 1.60
CA SER A 68 -1.45 -17.56 0.83
C SER A 68 -2.10 -18.92 0.55
N PRO A 69 -1.91 -19.49 -0.66
CA PRO A 69 -1.23 -18.90 -1.83
C PRO A 69 -2.03 -17.75 -2.44
N LEU A 70 -1.34 -16.79 -3.07
CA LEU A 70 -2.01 -15.68 -3.76
C LEU A 70 -2.60 -16.18 -5.09
N THR A 71 -3.88 -15.90 -5.32
CA THR A 71 -4.56 -16.09 -6.61
C THR A 71 -5.10 -14.76 -7.11
N GLN A 72 -5.52 -14.67 -8.38
CA GLN A 72 -6.16 -13.46 -8.91
C GLN A 72 -7.41 -13.06 -8.08
N ASN A 73 -8.09 -14.04 -7.48
CA ASN A 73 -9.26 -13.85 -6.63
C ASN A 73 -8.92 -13.45 -5.18
N SER A 74 -7.64 -13.45 -4.82
CA SER A 74 -7.18 -12.94 -3.52
C SER A 74 -7.18 -11.40 -3.48
N GLY A 75 -7.36 -10.72 -4.61
CA GLY A 75 -7.51 -9.27 -4.68
C GLY A 75 -8.90 -8.80 -4.23
N GLY A 76 -9.01 -7.54 -3.80
CA GLY A 76 -10.27 -6.92 -3.41
C GLY A 76 -10.19 -6.18 -2.08
N ASN A 77 -11.35 -5.85 -1.53
CA ASN A 77 -11.46 -5.08 -0.30
C ASN A 77 -11.43 -5.99 0.93
N TYR A 78 -10.42 -5.78 1.76
CA TYR A 78 -10.26 -6.44 3.04
C TYR A 78 -10.65 -5.48 4.15
N SER A 79 -11.67 -5.85 4.92
CA SER A 79 -12.10 -5.05 6.06
C SER A 79 -11.62 -5.63 7.38
N CYS A 80 -11.26 -4.72 8.30
CA CYS A 80 -11.14 -5.03 9.71
C CYS A 80 -12.29 -4.34 10.44
N TYR A 81 -12.95 -5.08 11.32
CA TYR A 81 -14.14 -4.62 12.06
C TYR A 81 -13.96 -4.78 13.57
N ALA A 82 -13.85 -3.68 14.32
CA ALA A 82 -13.77 -3.73 15.78
C ALA A 82 -15.11 -3.33 16.40
N GLU A 83 -15.62 -4.13 17.34
CA GLU A 83 -16.88 -3.86 18.03
C GLU A 83 -16.73 -4.02 19.54
N ASN A 84 -17.42 -3.16 20.29
CA ASN A 84 -17.65 -3.30 21.72
C ASN A 84 -19.11 -2.96 22.05
N VAL A 85 -19.48 -3.09 23.32
CA VAL A 85 -20.87 -2.86 23.80
C VAL A 85 -21.40 -1.44 23.60
N PHE A 86 -20.56 -0.50 23.13
CA PHE A 86 -20.89 0.91 22.94
C PHE A 86 -20.77 1.38 21.48
N GLY A 87 -20.37 0.50 20.55
CA GLY A 87 -20.29 0.82 19.13
C GLY A 87 -19.28 -0.03 18.37
N HIS A 88 -19.16 0.26 17.08
CA HIS A 88 -18.26 -0.41 16.17
C HIS A 88 -17.46 0.60 15.33
N ASP A 89 -16.31 0.15 14.83
CA ASP A 89 -15.46 0.86 13.89
C ASP A 89 -14.96 -0.11 12.82
N TYR A 90 -14.78 0.36 11.59
CA TYR A 90 -14.23 -0.47 10.52
C TYR A 90 -13.32 0.31 9.60
N VAL A 91 -12.31 -0.38 9.07
CA VAL A 91 -11.39 0.13 8.04
C VAL A 91 -11.35 -0.86 6.89
N VAL A 92 -11.25 -0.34 5.68
CA VAL A 92 -11.18 -1.15 4.45
C VAL A 92 -9.85 -0.86 3.75
N TYR A 93 -9.14 -1.91 3.39
CA TYR A 93 -7.92 -1.88 2.59
C TYR A 93 -8.16 -2.60 1.26
N GLU A 94 -7.75 -1.98 0.16
CA GLU A 94 -7.76 -2.64 -1.14
C GLU A 94 -6.45 -3.41 -1.33
N ILE A 95 -6.56 -4.73 -1.55
CA ILE A 95 -5.43 -5.58 -1.92
C ILE A 95 -5.46 -5.79 -3.43
N VAL A 96 -4.37 -5.42 -4.11
CA VAL A 96 -4.18 -5.64 -5.54
C VAL A 96 -3.20 -6.80 -5.75
N VAL A 97 -3.63 -7.82 -6.49
CA VAL A 97 -2.78 -8.96 -6.86
C VAL A 97 -2.17 -8.70 -8.23
N ILE A 98 -0.84 -8.57 -8.26
CA ILE A 98 -0.07 -8.36 -9.49
C ILE A 98 0.31 -9.72 -10.08
N SER A 99 -0.03 -9.93 -11.35
CA SER A 99 0.37 -11.11 -12.11
C SER A 99 1.59 -10.81 -13.00
N VAL A 100 2.12 -11.83 -13.65
CA VAL A 100 3.20 -11.64 -14.64
C VAL A 100 2.71 -10.69 -15.75
N PRO A 101 3.49 -9.66 -16.13
CA PRO A 101 3.04 -8.68 -17.10
C PRO A 101 2.83 -9.33 -18.46
N GLN A 102 1.86 -8.81 -19.23
CA GLN A 102 1.59 -9.31 -20.56
C GLN A 102 2.76 -9.03 -21.51
N PRO A 103 2.96 -9.86 -22.56
CA PRO A 103 3.99 -9.63 -23.55
C PRO A 103 3.84 -8.24 -24.19
N PRO A 104 4.92 -7.44 -24.26
CA PRO A 104 4.85 -6.12 -24.87
C PRO A 104 4.69 -6.25 -26.40
N ASN A 105 3.97 -5.31 -27.00
CA ASN A 105 3.82 -5.23 -28.45
C ASN A 105 5.11 -4.66 -29.05
N LEU A 106 5.92 -5.50 -29.71
CA LEU A 106 7.18 -5.11 -30.34
C LEU A 106 6.95 -4.73 -31.81
N SER A 107 7.49 -3.59 -32.22
CA SER A 107 7.45 -3.08 -33.59
C SER A 107 8.81 -2.56 -34.04
N VAL A 108 9.12 -2.75 -35.31
CA VAL A 108 10.31 -2.16 -35.96
C VAL A 108 9.92 -0.79 -36.50
N LEU A 109 10.72 0.23 -36.17
CA LEU A 109 10.52 1.60 -36.66
C LEU A 109 11.42 1.91 -37.86
N GLY A 110 12.62 1.34 -37.89
CA GLY A 110 13.61 1.64 -38.91
C GLY A 110 14.65 0.53 -39.02
N VAL A 111 15.18 0.38 -40.23
CA VAL A 111 16.26 -0.56 -40.54
C VAL A 111 17.27 0.16 -41.42
N THR A 112 18.54 0.08 -41.05
CA THR A 112 19.67 0.55 -41.85
C THR A 112 20.61 -0.61 -42.15
N THR A 113 21.79 -0.32 -42.71
CA THR A 113 22.83 -1.33 -42.98
C THR A 113 23.46 -1.92 -41.72
N ASP A 114 23.41 -1.22 -40.58
CA ASP A 114 24.10 -1.60 -39.34
C ASP A 114 23.25 -1.48 -38.07
N SER A 115 22.00 -1.02 -38.18
CA SER A 115 21.12 -0.82 -37.03
C SER A 115 19.65 -1.13 -37.32
N ILE A 116 18.94 -1.58 -36.28
CA ILE A 116 17.49 -1.80 -36.28
C ILE A 116 16.92 -1.00 -35.12
N GLU A 117 15.99 -0.10 -35.40
CA GLU A 117 15.27 0.68 -34.41
C GLU A 117 14.00 -0.05 -34.00
N LEU A 118 13.86 -0.30 -32.69
CA LEU A 118 12.76 -1.06 -32.12
C LEU A 118 11.97 -0.18 -31.15
N GLN A 119 10.65 -0.26 -31.22
CA GLN A 119 9.73 0.31 -30.25
C GLN A 119 8.84 -0.79 -29.70
N TRP A 120 8.66 -0.80 -28.38
CA TRP A 120 7.67 -1.66 -27.75
C TRP A 120 6.70 -0.88 -26.89
N LYS A 121 5.44 -1.33 -26.89
CA LYS A 121 4.34 -0.76 -26.10
C LYS A 121 3.79 -1.81 -25.15
N VAL A 122 3.74 -1.47 -23.87
CA VAL A 122 3.10 -2.27 -22.82
C VAL A 122 1.68 -1.73 -22.65
N THR A 123 0.74 -2.58 -22.23
CA THR A 123 -0.55 -2.17 -21.67
C THR A 123 -0.34 -1.19 -20.50
N THR A 124 -1.28 -0.27 -20.32
CA THR A 124 -1.21 0.76 -19.27
C THR A 124 -1.28 0.17 -17.86
N GLU A 125 -2.02 -0.93 -17.67
CA GLU A 125 -2.17 -1.60 -16.36
C GLU A 125 -0.88 -2.27 -15.90
N ASP A 126 -0.15 -2.92 -16.80
CA ASP A 126 1.14 -3.55 -16.45
C ASP A 126 2.25 -2.50 -16.31
N SER A 127 2.11 -1.35 -16.99
CA SER A 127 3.15 -0.32 -17.03
C SER A 127 3.56 0.19 -15.64
N ILE A 128 2.63 0.26 -14.70
CA ILE A 128 2.86 0.75 -13.33
C ILE A 128 3.60 -0.27 -12.44
N TYR A 129 3.62 -1.54 -12.84
CA TYR A 129 4.25 -2.64 -12.09
C TYR A 129 5.54 -3.14 -12.74
N ILE A 130 5.91 -2.67 -13.93
CA ILE A 130 7.16 -3.04 -14.61
C ILE A 130 8.36 -2.32 -13.98
N THR A 131 9.30 -3.10 -13.45
CA THR A 131 10.52 -2.60 -12.80
C THR A 131 11.76 -2.68 -13.69
N GLY A 132 11.71 -3.42 -14.81
CA GLY A 132 12.88 -3.63 -15.67
C GLY A 132 12.50 -4.15 -17.06
N LYS A 133 13.45 -4.06 -18.00
CA LYS A 133 13.26 -4.47 -19.39
C LYS A 133 14.49 -5.22 -19.88
N VAL A 134 14.30 -6.32 -20.60
CA VAL A 134 15.36 -7.14 -21.16
C VAL A 134 15.07 -7.39 -22.64
N MET A 135 16.08 -7.23 -23.49
CA MET A 135 16.00 -7.54 -24.92
C MET A 135 17.00 -8.63 -25.26
N HIS A 136 16.51 -9.72 -25.83
CA HIS A 136 17.33 -10.81 -26.32
C HIS A 136 17.54 -10.66 -27.82
N LYS A 137 18.77 -10.90 -28.29
CA LYS A 137 19.13 -10.94 -29.72
C LYS A 137 19.76 -12.28 -30.06
N TYR A 138 19.39 -12.86 -31.20
CA TYR A 138 19.92 -14.13 -31.68
C TYR A 138 20.48 -13.96 -33.10
N TYR A 139 21.63 -14.58 -33.37
CA TYR A 139 22.29 -14.57 -34.68
C TYR A 139 22.28 -16.00 -35.25
N PRO A 140 21.40 -16.35 -36.21
CA PRO A 140 21.23 -17.73 -36.67
C PRO A 140 22.41 -18.32 -37.45
N HIS A 141 23.38 -17.51 -37.89
CA HIS A 141 24.39 -17.96 -38.86
C HIS A 141 25.80 -17.43 -38.54
N VAL A 142 26.48 -18.08 -37.60
CA VAL A 142 27.94 -18.22 -37.65
C VAL A 142 28.22 -19.72 -37.73
N ARG A 143 28.46 -20.24 -38.94
CA ARG A 143 29.00 -21.60 -39.09
C ARG A 143 30.40 -21.61 -38.46
N PRO A 144 30.80 -22.62 -37.67
CA PRO A 144 32.20 -22.77 -37.29
C PRO A 144 33.01 -22.96 -38.58
N LEU A 145 33.90 -22.02 -38.89
CA LEU A 145 34.89 -22.23 -39.95
C LEU A 145 35.93 -23.21 -39.39
N THR A 146 35.87 -24.47 -39.79
CA THR A 146 36.95 -25.43 -39.57
C THR A 146 38.11 -25.04 -40.48
N TYR A 147 39.15 -24.42 -39.92
CA TYR A 147 40.42 -24.28 -40.62
C TYR A 147 41.14 -25.64 -40.58
N ILE A 148 41.31 -26.27 -41.74
CA ILE A 148 42.30 -27.36 -41.90
C ILE A 148 43.58 -26.67 -42.37
N SER A 149 44.59 -26.63 -41.51
CA SER A 149 45.96 -26.32 -41.93
C SER A 149 46.57 -27.55 -42.60
N ASN A 150 47.14 -27.35 -43.78
CA ASN A 150 48.15 -28.27 -44.32
C ASN A 150 49.47 -28.14 -43.54
#